data_AF-A0A7S0D9E2-F1
#
_entry.id   AF-A0A7S0D9E2-F1
#
_cell.length_a   1.000
_cell.length_b   1.000
_cell.length_c   1.000
_cell.angle_alpha   90.00
_cell.angle_beta   90.00
_cell.angle_gamma   90.00
#
_symmetry.space_group_name_H-M   'P 1'
#
loop_
_entity.id
_entity.type
_entity.pdbx_description
1 polymer ?
#
loop_
_entity_poly.entity_id
_entity_poly.type
_entity_poly.pdbx_seq_one_letter_code
_entity_poly.pdbx_strand_id
1 'polypeptide(L)'
;GIIDVSSKSIAKSNMEGVCVGIVPDGIAGIFQTNQQDEVVFLKHRMGLAKHALRTGAVLLPAYSVGNTSIYNAWYDKLGIMEALSRKLQMSVLVFWGRFGLPLPYRANVTLLVGKPIEVKKIPE
;
A
#
# COMPACT_ATOMS: atom_id res chain seq x y z
N GLY A 1 4.80 11.97 -10.38
CA GLY A 1 5.37 10.96 -11.30
C GLY A 1 5.51 9.63 -10.59
N ILE A 2 6.05 8.62 -11.26
CA ILE A 2 6.40 7.33 -10.66
C ILE A 2 7.92 7.30 -10.49
N ILE A 3 8.39 6.86 -9.32
CA ILE A 3 9.81 6.69 -9.03
C ILE A 3 10.06 5.29 -8.49
N ASP A 4 11.30 4.82 -8.61
CA ASP A 4 11.74 3.59 -7.95
C ASP A 4 11.63 3.72 -6.41
N VAL A 5 11.23 2.63 -5.74
CA VAL A 5 10.93 2.62 -4.30
C VAL A 5 12.18 2.40 -3.43
N SER A 6 13.38 2.40 -4.02
CA SER A 6 14.61 2.28 -3.23
C SER A 6 14.78 3.47 -2.29
N SER A 7 15.44 3.23 -1.15
CA SER A 7 15.72 4.26 -0.15
C SER A 7 16.49 5.45 -0.71
N LYS A 8 17.36 5.22 -1.71
CA LYS A 8 18.13 6.27 -2.38
C LYS A 8 17.24 7.16 -3.24
N SER A 9 16.34 6.56 -4.03
CA SER A 9 15.39 7.28 -4.88
C SER A 9 14.44 8.13 -4.05
N ILE A 10 13.88 7.57 -2.97
CA ILE A 10 13.00 8.29 -2.05
C ILE A 10 13.73 9.46 -1.38
N ALA A 11 14.94 9.22 -0.87
CA ALA A 11 15.74 10.29 -0.24
C ALA A 11 16.06 11.42 -1.22
N LYS A 12 16.41 11.09 -2.47
CA LYS A 12 16.66 12.08 -3.52
C LYS A 12 15.42 12.94 -3.79
N SER A 13 14.25 12.32 -3.99
CA SER A 13 13.02 13.07 -4.23
C SER A 13 12.62 13.94 -3.04
N ASN A 14 12.79 13.46 -1.80
CA ASN A 14 12.53 14.26 -0.61
C ASN A 14 13.47 15.48 -0.51
N MET A 15 14.76 15.34 -0.88
CA MET A 15 15.70 16.47 -0.92
C MET A 15 15.33 17.52 -1.99
N GLU A 16 14.68 17.09 -3.08
CA GLU A 16 14.13 17.97 -4.11
C GLU A 16 12.79 18.62 -3.68
N GLY A 17 12.36 18.41 -2.44
CA GLY A 17 11.13 18.98 -1.88
C GLY A 17 9.85 18.25 -2.31
N VAL A 18 9.97 17.04 -2.87
CA VAL A 18 8.82 16.25 -3.34
C VAL A 18 8.29 15.38 -2.21
N CYS A 19 6.97 15.42 -1.98
CA CYS A 19 6.29 14.48 -1.10
C CYS A 19 6.08 13.12 -1.80
N VAL A 20 6.65 12.06 -1.22
CA VAL A 20 6.56 10.70 -1.77
C VAL A 20 5.49 9.89 -1.04
N GLY A 21 4.45 9.48 -1.78
CA GLY A 21 3.44 8.53 -1.30
C GLY A 21 3.88 7.08 -1.51
N ILE A 22 3.75 6.24 -0.48
CA ILE A 22 4.12 4.82 -0.53
C ILE A 22 2.99 3.99 0.09
N VAL A 23 2.60 2.90 -0.58
CA VAL A 23 1.68 1.90 -0.06
C VAL A 23 2.52 0.71 0.46
N PRO A 24 2.78 0.60 1.78
CA PRO A 24 3.71 -0.38 2.35
C PRO A 24 3.16 -1.82 2.35
N ASP A 25 1.86 -1.97 2.14
CA ASP A 25 1.10 -3.22 2.16
C ASP A 25 1.57 -4.18 1.03
N GLY A 26 1.67 -3.63 -0.19
CA GLY A 26 2.15 -4.32 -1.38
C GLY A 26 1.31 -5.54 -1.76
N ILE A 27 1.94 -6.47 -2.49
CA ILE A 27 1.28 -7.70 -2.99
C ILE A 27 0.73 -8.55 -1.84
N ALA A 28 1.45 -8.62 -0.72
CA ALA A 28 1.04 -9.43 0.44
C ALA A 28 -0.28 -8.96 1.04
N GLY A 29 -0.54 -7.65 1.06
CA GLY A 29 -1.79 -7.08 1.53
C GLY A 29 -3.01 -7.51 0.71
N ILE A 30 -2.84 -7.59 -0.62
CA ILE A 30 -3.91 -7.97 -1.55
C ILE A 30 -4.48 -9.36 -1.22
N PHE A 31 -3.63 -10.31 -0.83
CA PHE A 31 -4.06 -11.68 -0.51
C PHE A 31 -4.51 -11.88 0.93
N GLN A 32 -4.28 -10.88 1.80
CA GLN A 32 -4.73 -10.89 3.20
C GLN A 32 -6.00 -10.06 3.43
N THR A 33 -6.49 -9.37 2.40
CA THR A 33 -7.78 -8.68 2.46
C THR A 33 -8.93 -9.65 2.23
N ASN A 34 -10.09 -9.30 2.75
CA ASN A 34 -11.35 -9.96 2.43
C ASN A 34 -12.40 -8.87 2.14
N GLN A 35 -13.64 -9.27 1.85
CA GLN A 35 -14.72 -8.34 1.51
C GLN A 35 -15.56 -7.91 2.72
N GLN A 36 -15.31 -8.48 3.89
CA GLN A 36 -16.04 -8.23 5.14
C GLN A 36 -15.33 -7.19 6.01
N ASP A 37 -13.99 -7.21 6.01
CA ASP A 37 -13.13 -6.41 6.86
C ASP A 37 -12.16 -5.56 6.01
N GLU A 38 -11.99 -4.31 6.41
CA GLU A 38 -10.94 -3.43 5.91
C GLU A 38 -9.63 -3.76 6.64
N VAL A 39 -8.71 -4.46 5.96
CA VAL A 39 -7.46 -4.99 6.56
C VAL A 39 -6.25 -4.36 5.88
N VAL A 40 -5.23 -4.03 6.67
CA VAL A 40 -3.93 -3.51 6.18
C VAL A 40 -2.77 -4.33 6.74
N PHE A 41 -1.90 -4.83 5.88
CA PHE A 41 -0.69 -5.57 6.26
C PHE A 41 0.48 -4.62 6.54
N LEU A 42 0.43 -3.93 7.69
CA LEU A 42 1.48 -2.99 8.11
C LEU A 42 2.34 -3.48 9.28
N LYS A 43 1.83 -4.39 10.13
CA LYS A 43 2.41 -4.73 11.45
C LYS A 43 3.90 -5.10 11.42
N HIS A 44 4.34 -5.76 10.36
CA HIS A 44 5.74 -6.21 10.20
C HIS A 44 6.52 -5.39 9.15
N ARG A 45 5.90 -4.40 8.51
CA ARG A 45 6.48 -3.57 7.44
C ARG A 45 7.09 -2.28 8.01
N MET A 46 8.22 -2.42 8.70
CA MET A 46 8.91 -1.29 9.36
C MET A 46 9.83 -0.48 8.44
N GLY A 47 9.91 -0.80 7.14
CA GLY A 47 10.86 -0.16 6.22
C GLY A 47 10.70 1.35 6.10
N LEU A 48 9.45 1.83 6.00
CA LEU A 48 9.13 3.25 5.91
C LEU A 48 9.50 4.00 7.21
N ALA A 49 9.16 3.43 8.37
CA ALA A 49 9.51 3.99 9.67
C ALA A 49 11.03 4.07 9.87
N LYS A 50 11.76 3.00 9.50
CA LYS A 50 13.24 2.99 9.53
C LYS A 50 13.83 4.03 8.58
N HIS A 51 13.26 4.21 7.39
CA HIS A 51 13.71 5.23 6.45
C HIS A 51 13.52 6.64 7.03
N ALA A 52 12.35 6.93 7.57
CA ALA A 52 12.03 8.20 8.21
C ALA A 52 12.98 8.51 9.39
N LEU A 53 13.24 7.53 10.26
CA LEU A 53 14.19 7.69 11.37
C LEU A 53 15.62 7.98 10.92
N ARG A 54 16.04 7.47 9.75
CA ARG A 54 17.37 7.73 9.17
C ARG A 54 17.46 9.08 8.47
N THR A 55 16.40 9.52 7.79
CA THR A 55 16.42 10.75 7.00
C THR A 55 15.89 11.96 7.76
N GLY A 56 15.14 11.75 8.83
CA GLY A 56 14.36 12.80 9.52
C GLY A 56 13.07 13.17 8.78
N ALA A 57 12.64 12.39 7.78
CA ALA A 57 11.44 12.69 7.02
C ALA A 57 10.16 12.51 7.86
N VAL A 58 9.26 13.49 7.79
CA VAL A 58 7.96 13.44 8.46
C VAL A 58 7.07 12.41 7.77
N LEU A 59 6.39 11.56 8.54
CA LEU A 59 5.46 10.57 8.02
C LEU A 59 4.03 11.09 8.10
N LEU A 60 3.31 11.08 6.98
CA LEU A 60 1.88 11.40 6.94
C LEU A 60 1.07 10.12 6.68
N PRO A 61 0.39 9.55 7.70
CA PRO A 61 -0.43 8.38 7.50
C PRO A 61 -1.71 8.76 6.75
N ALA A 62 -2.02 8.01 5.69
CA ALA A 62 -3.28 8.11 4.97
C ALA A 62 -3.87 6.71 4.76
N TYR A 63 -5.17 6.57 4.96
CA TYR A 63 -5.90 5.33 4.74
C TYR A 63 -7.20 5.58 4.01
N SER A 64 -7.52 4.77 3.00
CA SER A 64 -8.74 4.93 2.21
C SER A 64 -9.69 3.79 2.54
N VAL A 65 -10.80 4.13 3.20
CA VAL A 65 -11.85 3.18 3.62
C VAL A 65 -12.86 2.98 2.48
N GLY A 66 -13.36 1.76 2.31
CA GLY A 66 -14.40 1.42 1.31
C GLY A 66 -13.84 0.91 -0.01
N ASN A 67 -12.52 0.78 -0.13
CA ASN A 67 -11.87 0.25 -1.32
C ASN A 67 -12.25 -1.22 -1.60
N THR A 68 -12.43 -2.00 -0.53
CA THR A 68 -12.84 -3.42 -0.62
C THR A 68 -14.23 -3.61 -1.23
N SER A 69 -15.06 -2.56 -1.25
CA SER A 69 -16.42 -2.60 -1.81
C SER A 69 -16.47 -2.26 -3.31
N ILE A 70 -15.37 -1.81 -3.90
CA ILE A 70 -15.33 -1.35 -5.30
C ILE A 70 -15.28 -2.53 -6.28
N TYR A 71 -14.63 -3.62 -5.89
CA TYR A 71 -14.47 -4.82 -6.69
C TYR A 71 -14.68 -6.07 -5.85
N ASN A 72 -15.20 -7.11 -6.49
CA ASN A 72 -15.06 -8.46 -5.99
C ASN A 72 -13.70 -9.00 -6.45
N ALA A 73 -13.04 -9.77 -5.61
CA ALA A 73 -11.82 -10.46 -6.00
C ALA A 73 -11.90 -11.93 -5.63
N TRP A 74 -11.20 -12.76 -6.40
CA TRP A 74 -10.96 -14.13 -5.99
C TRP A 74 -9.82 -14.15 -4.97
N TYR A 75 -10.22 -14.24 -3.70
CA TYR A 75 -9.30 -14.47 -2.59
C TYR A 75 -8.89 -15.94 -2.62
N ASP A 76 -7.73 -16.19 -3.19
CA ASP A 76 -7.14 -17.50 -3.40
C ASP A 76 -6.89 -18.23 -2.06
N LYS A 77 -7.90 -18.99 -1.62
CA LYS A 77 -7.86 -19.75 -0.35
C LYS A 77 -6.77 -20.84 -0.33
N LEU A 78 -6.23 -21.23 -1.49
CA LEU A 78 -5.22 -22.28 -1.63
C LEU A 78 -3.80 -21.71 -1.76
N GLY A 79 -3.64 -20.38 -1.88
CA GLY A 79 -2.35 -19.68 -1.91
C GLY A 79 -1.51 -19.86 -3.19
N ILE A 80 -2.08 -20.45 -4.24
CA ILE A 80 -1.43 -20.70 -5.53
C ILE A 80 -1.12 -19.39 -6.29
N MET A 81 -2.10 -18.50 -6.42
CA MET A 81 -1.97 -17.16 -7.01
C MET A 81 -1.06 -16.27 -6.18
N GLU A 82 -1.10 -16.38 -4.85
CA GLU A 82 -0.21 -15.62 -3.97
C GLU A 82 1.26 -16.06 -4.18
N ALA A 83 1.51 -17.38 -4.21
CA ALA A 83 2.83 -17.93 -4.50
C ALA A 83 3.34 -17.53 -5.89
N LEU A 84 2.47 -17.58 -6.91
CA LEU A 84 2.79 -17.15 -8.26
C LEU A 84 3.09 -15.66 -8.33
N SER A 85 2.26 -14.81 -7.71
CA SER A 85 2.42 -13.35 -7.69
C SER A 85 3.72 -12.93 -7.02
N ARG A 86 4.07 -13.57 -5.90
CA ARG A 86 5.37 -13.36 -5.24
C ARG A 86 6.53 -13.81 -6.10
N LYS A 87 6.43 -14.97 -6.76
CA LYS A 87 7.50 -15.47 -7.63
C LYS A 87 7.73 -14.57 -8.84
N LEU A 88 6.66 -14.04 -9.43
CA LEU A 88 6.71 -13.14 -10.58
C LEU A 88 6.97 -11.67 -10.21
N GLN A 89 6.95 -11.32 -8.91
CA GLN A 89 7.00 -9.94 -8.42
C GLN A 89 5.93 -9.04 -9.10
N MET A 90 4.78 -9.63 -9.42
CA MET A 90 3.67 -8.98 -10.11
C MET A 90 2.36 -9.44 -9.46
N SER A 91 1.45 -8.51 -9.22
CA SER A 91 0.12 -8.83 -8.68
C SER A 91 -0.73 -9.54 -9.72
N VAL A 92 -0.79 -10.87 -9.66
CA VAL A 92 -1.72 -11.67 -10.45
C VAL A 92 -2.98 -11.89 -9.61
N LEU A 93 -3.97 -11.02 -9.83
CA LEU A 93 -5.26 -11.05 -9.12
C LEU A 93 -6.40 -11.13 -10.14
N VAL A 94 -7.36 -12.02 -9.90
CA VAL A 94 -8.63 -12.02 -10.62
C VAL A 94 -9.62 -11.20 -9.83
N PHE A 95 -10.04 -10.06 -10.38
CA PHE A 95 -11.04 -9.18 -9.80
C PHE A 95 -12.05 -8.76 -10.86
N TRP A 96 -13.29 -8.51 -10.43
CA TRP A 96 -14.38 -8.08 -11.28
C TRP A 96 -15.28 -7.10 -10.53
N GLY A 97 -16.02 -6.31 -11.29
CA GLY A 97 -17.06 -5.45 -10.75
C GLY A 97 -18.33 -5.55 -11.58
N ARG A 98 -18.84 -4.41 -12.06
CA ARG A 98 -20.13 -4.33 -12.76
C ARG A 98 -20.17 -5.27 -13.97
N PHE A 99 -21.26 -6.02 -14.08
CA PHE A 99 -21.49 -6.97 -15.17
C PHE A 99 -20.38 -8.02 -15.35
N GLY A 100 -19.58 -8.30 -14.31
CA GLY A 100 -18.46 -9.23 -14.40
C GLY A 100 -17.22 -8.68 -15.12
N LEU A 101 -17.23 -7.40 -15.50
CA LEU A 101 -16.11 -6.71 -16.16
C LEU A 101 -15.20 -6.05 -15.13
N PRO A 102 -13.96 -5.62 -15.48
CA PRO A 102 -13.08 -4.84 -14.60
C PRO A 102 -13.57 -3.37 -14.45
N LEU A 103 -14.87 -3.20 -14.20
CA LEU A 103 -15.54 -1.91 -14.01
C LEU A 103 -15.97 -1.76 -12.55
N PRO A 104 -15.61 -0.67 -11.86
CA PRO A 104 -15.85 -0.52 -10.43
C PRO A 104 -17.34 -0.44 -10.07
N TYR A 105 -17.73 -1.04 -8.94
CA TYR A 105 -19.03 -0.76 -8.31
C TYR A 105 -19.08 0.67 -7.78
N ARG A 106 -20.30 1.22 -7.62
CA ARG A 106 -20.47 2.49 -6.92
C ARG A 106 -20.37 2.21 -5.43
N ALA A 107 -19.25 2.58 -4.83
CA ALA A 107 -19.02 2.52 -3.40
C ALA A 107 -18.58 3.88 -2.88
N ASN A 108 -18.85 4.16 -1.61
CA ASN A 108 -18.33 5.34 -0.94
C ASN A 108 -16.89 5.06 -0.51
N VAL A 109 -15.96 5.85 -1.02
CA VAL A 109 -14.55 5.76 -0.68
C VAL A 109 -14.17 7.02 0.07
N THR A 110 -13.68 6.87 1.31
CA THR A 110 -13.32 8.00 2.17
C THR A 110 -11.85 7.91 2.51
N LEU A 111 -11.09 8.95 2.12
CA LEU A 111 -9.68 9.09 2.48
C LEU A 111 -9.55 9.74 3.87
N LEU A 112 -9.03 8.98 4.82
CA LEU A 112 -8.67 9.44 6.15
C LEU A 112 -7.19 9.85 6.12
N VAL A 113 -6.91 11.10 6.50
CA VAL A 113 -5.55 11.61 6.63
C VAL A 113 -5.30 11.87 8.11
N GLY A 114 -4.29 11.20 8.67
CA GLY A 114 -3.91 11.38 10.06
C GLY A 114 -3.00 12.59 10.25
N LYS A 115 -2.64 12.85 11.51
CA LYS A 115 -1.70 13.91 11.86
C LYS A 115 -0.29 13.55 11.36
N PRO A 116 0.52 14.54 10.93
CA PRO A 116 1.93 14.32 10.65
C PRO A 116 2.65 13.73 11.87
N ILE A 117 3.48 12.72 11.63
CA ILE A 117 4.31 12.07 12.63
C ILE A 117 5.74 12.58 12.41
N GLU A 118 6.14 13.52 13.25
CA GLU A 118 7.50 14.02 13.27
C GLU A 118 8.43 13.01 13.92
N VAL A 119 9.58 12.78 13.31
CA VAL A 119 10.59 11.84 13.80
C VAL A 119 11.91 12.56 14.02
N LYS A 120 12.56 12.27 15.14
CA LYS A 120 13.93 12.73 15.38
C LYS A 120 14.88 11.83 14.59
N LYS A 121 15.71 12.44 13.74
CA LYS A 121 16.75 11.72 13.00
C LYS A 121 17.72 11.07 13.99
N ILE A 122 17.91 9.75 13.87
CA ILE A 122 18.88 9.02 14.67
C ILE A 122 20.28 9.32 14.08
N PRO A 123 21.26 9.73 14.89
CA PRO A 123 22.65 9.85 14.44
C PRO A 123 23.17 8.48 13.98
N GLU A 124 23.93 8.44 12.89
CA GLU A 124 24.59 7.20 12.44
C GLU A 124 25.54 6.63 13.50
#